data_AF-A0A074VUA7-F1
#
_entry.id   AF-A0A074VUA7-F1
#
_cell.length_a   1.000
_cell.length_b   1.000
_cell.length_c   1.000
_cell.angle_alpha   90.00
_cell.angle_beta   90.00
_cell.angle_gamma   90.00
#
_symmetry.space_group_name_H-M   'P 1'
#
loop_
_entity.id
_entity.type
_entity.pdbx_description
1 polymer ?
#
loop_
_entity_poly.entity_id
_entity_poly.type
_entity_poly.pdbx_seq_one_letter_code
_entity_poly.pdbx_strand_id
1 'polypeptide(L)'
;MLIHLSRLPDVIADGRTCKENGRTYWQDIPEFSFWFSEEALHVHAIHDIDLGNCPLTWQQQAQRYKAANTFAALYLSALTPSITHEWKSIQRITRDTLTQALEVEIVSYSQIRRAGIYIPAAAQWLLHSAPLIWEFCKRKCLCSGDMEERDWIGGSDGSEALWQGEDGFRVERWVFWKERFADVARLKRKGFAGRVIDDVVMCARDAGKMMGAVEQEDAFALDGLAMVFDGDGASS
;
A
#
# COMPACT_ATOMS: atom_id res chain seq x y z
N MET A 1 0.03 -2.69 23.41
CA MET A 1 -1.05 -3.66 23.73
C MET A 1 -1.49 -4.44 22.48
N LEU A 2 -1.79 -3.79 21.36
CA LEU A 2 -2.24 -4.45 20.11
C LEU A 2 -1.23 -5.50 19.56
N ILE A 3 0.05 -5.14 19.45
CA ILE A 3 1.14 -6.04 19.02
C ILE A 3 1.35 -7.25 19.96
N HIS A 4 0.89 -7.17 21.21
CA HIS A 4 1.02 -8.28 22.15
C HIS A 4 -0.10 -9.31 21.98
N LEU A 5 -1.29 -8.88 21.55
CA LEU A 5 -2.39 -9.79 21.23
C LEU A 5 -2.08 -10.57 19.95
N SER A 6 -1.43 -9.94 18.95
CA SER A 6 -1.04 -10.58 17.68
C SER A 6 -0.06 -11.75 17.82
N ARG A 7 0.46 -11.98 19.04
CA ARG A 7 1.49 -12.98 19.38
C ARG A 7 0.96 -14.09 20.29
N LEU A 8 -0.33 -14.07 20.62
CA LEU A 8 -0.96 -15.14 21.40
C LEU A 8 -1.16 -16.38 20.51
N PRO A 9 -1.15 -17.59 21.08
CA PRO A 9 -1.42 -18.80 20.33
C PRO A 9 -2.84 -18.78 19.73
N ASP A 10 -2.98 -19.41 18.57
CA ASP A 10 -4.27 -19.58 17.90
C ASP A 10 -5.33 -20.17 18.84
N VAL A 11 -6.55 -19.63 18.77
CA VAL A 11 -7.69 -20.25 19.46
C VAL A 11 -8.08 -21.51 18.74
N ILE A 12 -8.13 -22.63 19.45
CA ILE A 12 -8.55 -23.92 18.92
C ILE A 12 -9.92 -24.28 19.49
N ALA A 13 -10.89 -24.53 18.61
CA ALA A 13 -12.18 -25.14 18.96
C ALA A 13 -12.42 -26.36 18.05
N ASP A 14 -12.90 -27.45 18.63
CA ASP A 14 -13.16 -28.72 17.90
C ASP A 14 -11.97 -29.21 17.04
N GLY A 15 -10.75 -29.00 17.54
CA GLY A 15 -9.51 -29.41 16.86
C GLY A 15 -9.17 -28.57 15.62
N ARG A 16 -9.86 -27.45 15.38
CA ARG A 16 -9.59 -26.53 14.29
C ARG A 16 -9.27 -25.14 14.83
N THR A 17 -8.42 -24.41 14.11
CA THR A 17 -8.19 -22.99 14.38
C THR A 17 -9.50 -22.22 14.19
N CYS A 18 -9.95 -21.52 15.23
CA CYS A 18 -11.13 -20.66 15.17
C CYS A 18 -10.91 -19.54 14.16
N LYS A 19 -11.88 -19.40 13.26
CA LYS A 19 -11.91 -18.33 12.26
C LYS A 19 -13.21 -17.53 12.35
N GLU A 20 -13.11 -16.21 12.23
CA GLU A 20 -14.26 -15.31 12.12
C GLU A 20 -14.08 -14.40 10.91
N ASN A 21 -15.09 -14.34 10.02
CA ASN A 21 -14.99 -13.66 8.72
C ASN A 21 -13.77 -14.11 7.88
N GLY A 22 -13.46 -15.41 7.96
CA GLY A 22 -12.29 -16.01 7.31
C GLY A 22 -10.98 -15.81 8.06
N ARG A 23 -11.01 -15.17 9.24
CA ARG A 23 -9.81 -14.70 9.95
C ARG A 23 -9.42 -15.46 11.20
N THR A 24 -8.13 -15.79 11.33
CA THR A 24 -7.59 -16.48 12.51
C THR A 24 -7.56 -15.54 13.73
N TYR A 25 -8.21 -15.97 14.82
CA TYR A 25 -8.23 -15.22 16.07
C TYR A 25 -6.81 -14.93 16.59
N TRP A 26 -6.59 -13.70 17.08
CA TRP A 26 -5.33 -13.22 17.64
C TRP A 26 -4.13 -13.14 16.69
N GLN A 27 -4.23 -13.45 15.39
CA GLN A 27 -3.17 -13.10 14.43
C GLN A 27 -3.32 -11.67 13.89
N ASP A 28 -4.50 -11.09 14.07
CA ASP A 28 -4.80 -9.65 14.05
C ASP A 28 -5.77 -9.37 15.21
N ILE A 29 -5.98 -8.10 15.58
CA ILE A 29 -7.09 -7.76 16.48
C ILE A 29 -8.38 -8.17 15.75
N PRO A 30 -9.29 -8.95 16.39
CA PRO A 30 -10.51 -9.40 15.74
C PRO A 30 -11.24 -8.23 15.08
N GLU A 31 -11.48 -8.40 13.78
CA GLU A 31 -12.14 -7.42 12.90
C GLU A 31 -11.47 -6.05 12.73
N PHE A 32 -10.31 -5.79 13.34
CA PHE A 32 -9.72 -4.44 13.29
C PHE A 32 -9.45 -3.98 11.87
N SER A 33 -8.78 -4.77 11.04
CA SER A 33 -8.51 -4.38 9.66
C SER A 33 -9.78 -4.15 8.84
N PHE A 34 -10.89 -4.83 9.19
CA PHE A 34 -12.20 -4.60 8.57
C PHE A 34 -12.80 -3.26 9.03
N TRP A 35 -12.97 -3.04 10.33
CA TRP A 35 -13.55 -1.80 10.82
C TRP A 35 -12.67 -0.59 10.51
N PHE A 36 -11.36 -0.77 10.51
CA PHE A 36 -10.40 0.24 10.08
C PHE A 36 -10.57 0.57 8.58
N SER A 37 -10.85 -0.42 7.73
CA SER A 37 -11.14 -0.17 6.32
C SER A 37 -12.46 0.58 6.12
N GLU A 38 -13.51 0.20 6.86
CA GLU A 38 -14.84 0.82 6.72
C GLU A 38 -14.88 2.26 7.27
N GLU A 39 -14.16 2.54 8.35
CA GLU A 39 -14.27 3.82 9.05
C GLU A 39 -13.09 4.76 8.76
N ALA A 40 -11.86 4.32 9.00
CA ALA A 40 -10.68 5.18 8.98
C ALA A 40 -10.11 5.39 7.56
N LEU A 41 -10.38 4.44 6.65
CA LEU A 41 -9.87 4.45 5.27
C LEU A 41 -10.95 4.74 4.24
N HIS A 42 -12.16 5.14 4.66
CA HIS A 42 -13.19 5.58 3.74
C HIS A 42 -12.81 6.91 3.06
N VAL A 43 -12.97 6.97 1.75
CA VAL A 43 -12.72 8.16 0.92
C VAL A 43 -14.03 8.51 0.22
N HIS A 44 -14.63 9.64 0.58
CA HIS A 44 -15.79 10.16 -0.15
C HIS A 44 -15.38 10.56 -1.58
N ALA A 45 -16.29 10.38 -2.53
CA ALA A 45 -16.04 10.74 -3.92
C ALA A 45 -15.81 12.26 -4.05
N ILE A 46 -14.90 12.66 -4.95
CA ILE A 46 -14.53 14.07 -5.13
C ILE A 46 -15.76 14.93 -5.47
N HIS A 47 -16.70 14.39 -6.25
CA HIS A 47 -17.94 15.08 -6.59
C HIS A 47 -18.83 15.35 -5.37
N ASP A 48 -18.93 14.39 -4.43
CA ASP A 48 -19.72 14.56 -3.20
C ASP A 48 -19.12 15.61 -2.27
N ILE A 49 -17.79 15.67 -2.21
CA ILE A 49 -17.08 16.71 -1.45
C ILE A 49 -17.36 18.09 -2.05
N ASP A 50 -17.29 18.22 -3.38
CA ASP A 50 -17.46 19.49 -4.07
C ASP A 50 -18.90 20.01 -4.02
N LEU A 51 -19.89 19.10 -4.04
CA LEU A 51 -21.31 19.41 -3.88
C LEU A 51 -21.70 19.69 -2.42
N GLY A 52 -20.79 19.47 -1.45
CA GLY A 52 -21.09 19.63 -0.03
C GLY A 52 -21.97 18.53 0.53
N ASN A 53 -22.05 17.37 -0.14
CA ASN A 53 -22.81 16.21 0.31
C ASN A 53 -22.12 15.44 1.45
N CYS A 54 -20.87 15.80 1.77
CA CYS A 54 -20.13 15.19 2.87
C CYS A 54 -19.73 16.24 3.93
N PRO A 55 -19.59 15.83 5.20
CA PRO A 55 -19.26 16.74 6.30
C PRO A 55 -17.79 17.19 6.30
N LEU A 56 -16.97 16.69 5.38
CA LEU A 56 -15.53 16.95 5.33
C LEU A 56 -15.18 17.83 4.13
N THR A 57 -14.30 18.80 4.36
CA THR A 57 -13.60 19.44 3.25
C THR A 57 -12.59 18.47 2.63
N TRP A 58 -12.24 18.69 1.37
CA TRP A 58 -11.21 17.91 0.68
C TRP A 58 -9.89 17.85 1.47
N GLN A 59 -9.47 18.97 2.06
CA GLN A 59 -8.22 19.03 2.83
C GLN A 59 -8.30 18.18 4.11
N GLN A 60 -9.44 18.21 4.81
CA GLN A 60 -9.65 17.37 6.00
C GLN A 60 -9.65 15.88 5.64
N GLN A 61 -10.28 15.51 4.51
CA GLN A 61 -10.26 14.13 4.03
C GLN A 61 -8.85 13.67 3.66
N ALA A 62 -8.09 14.47 2.90
CA ALA A 62 -6.71 14.17 2.55
C ALA A 62 -5.83 13.96 3.80
N GLN A 63 -5.97 14.83 4.80
CA GLN A 63 -5.22 14.73 6.04
C GLN A 63 -5.59 13.50 6.86
N ARG A 64 -6.89 13.20 7.02
CA ARG A 64 -7.36 12.02 7.75
C ARG A 64 -6.92 10.73 7.06
N TYR A 65 -7.08 10.65 5.74
CA TYR A 65 -6.69 9.48 4.97
C TYR A 65 -5.18 9.23 5.03
N LYS A 66 -4.36 10.29 4.91
CA LYS A 66 -2.90 10.19 5.12
C LYS A 66 -2.57 9.68 6.52
N ALA A 67 -3.19 10.22 7.57
CA ALA A 67 -2.93 9.83 8.95
C ALA A 67 -3.33 8.36 9.22
N ALA A 68 -4.48 7.92 8.72
CA ALA A 68 -4.93 6.53 8.82
C ALA A 68 -3.95 5.57 8.12
N ASN A 69 -3.51 5.90 6.90
CA ASN A 69 -2.51 5.10 6.18
C ASN A 69 -1.13 5.13 6.86
N THR A 70 -0.75 6.23 7.50
CA THR A 70 0.49 6.29 8.31
C THR A 70 0.43 5.29 9.46
N PHE A 71 -0.68 5.29 10.21
CA PHE A 71 -0.90 4.34 11.30
C PHE A 71 -0.86 2.90 10.78
N ALA A 72 -1.57 2.62 9.69
CA ALA A 72 -1.66 1.28 9.13
C ALA A 72 -0.30 0.77 8.59
N ALA A 73 0.50 1.65 8.00
CA ALA A 73 1.86 1.33 7.58
C ALA A 73 2.75 0.98 8.78
N LEU A 74 2.77 1.82 9.81
CA LEU A 74 3.50 1.52 11.05
C LEU A 74 3.03 0.22 11.71
N TYR A 75 1.72 -0.03 11.70
CA TYR A 75 1.14 -1.27 12.20
C TYR A 75 1.62 -2.49 11.41
N LEU A 76 1.56 -2.43 10.07
CA LEU A 76 2.07 -3.48 9.20
C LEU A 76 3.55 -3.79 9.46
N SER A 77 4.37 -2.75 9.58
CA SER A 77 5.81 -2.88 9.85
C SER A 77 6.08 -3.58 11.18
N ALA A 78 5.20 -3.40 12.18
CA ALA A 78 5.32 -4.04 13.48
C ALA A 78 4.85 -5.51 13.52
N LEU A 79 4.08 -5.97 12.53
CA LEU A 79 3.41 -7.28 12.50
C LEU A 79 4.21 -8.43 11.84
N THR A 80 5.55 -8.44 11.95
CA THR A 80 6.46 -9.55 11.54
C THR A 80 5.82 -10.97 11.42
N PRO A 81 6.31 -11.83 10.51
CA PRO A 81 5.67 -12.26 9.27
C PRO A 81 4.45 -13.20 9.43
N SER A 82 3.71 -13.17 10.54
CA SER A 82 2.49 -13.97 10.73
C SER A 82 1.27 -13.41 10.00
N ILE A 83 1.49 -12.66 8.91
CA ILE A 83 0.39 -11.94 8.28
C ILE A 83 -0.41 -12.92 7.44
N THR A 84 -1.64 -13.14 7.89
CA THR A 84 -2.63 -13.99 7.26
C THR A 84 -3.09 -13.41 5.91
N HIS A 85 -3.25 -14.31 4.94
CA HIS A 85 -3.75 -14.03 3.58
C HIS A 85 -5.26 -13.81 3.54
N GLU A 86 -5.77 -12.94 4.41
CA GLU A 86 -7.20 -12.83 4.66
C GLU A 86 -7.83 -11.62 3.95
N TRP A 87 -9.13 -11.74 3.64
CA TRP A 87 -9.92 -10.69 3.03
C TRP A 87 -9.88 -9.43 3.90
N LYS A 88 -9.61 -8.25 3.31
CA LYS A 88 -9.42 -6.95 4.00
C LYS A 88 -8.31 -6.97 5.07
N SER A 89 -7.24 -7.73 4.88
CA SER A 89 -6.03 -7.60 5.71
C SER A 89 -5.33 -6.26 5.47
N ILE A 90 -4.45 -5.87 6.40
CA ILE A 90 -3.61 -4.66 6.26
C ILE A 90 -2.71 -4.76 5.00
N GLN A 91 -2.28 -5.97 4.64
CA GLN A 91 -1.60 -6.23 3.36
C GLN A 91 -2.47 -5.85 2.16
N ARG A 92 -3.74 -6.27 2.15
CA ARG A 92 -4.65 -5.95 1.05
C ARG A 92 -4.91 -4.45 0.96
N ILE A 93 -5.15 -3.80 2.10
CA ILE A 93 -5.30 -2.35 2.21
C ILE A 93 -4.07 -1.62 1.62
N THR A 94 -2.87 -2.12 1.92
CA THR A 94 -1.61 -1.56 1.37
C THR A 94 -1.62 -1.61 -0.15
N ARG A 95 -1.90 -2.79 -0.72
CA ARG A 95 -2.00 -2.99 -2.16
C ARG A 95 -3.04 -2.07 -2.77
N ASP A 96 -4.25 -2.05 -2.22
CA ASP A 96 -5.38 -1.27 -2.75
C ASP A 96 -5.07 0.23 -2.74
N THR A 97 -4.39 0.73 -1.70
CA THR A 97 -3.96 2.13 -1.61
C THR A 97 -2.91 2.45 -2.68
N LEU A 98 -1.94 1.57 -2.90
CA LEU A 98 -0.92 1.74 -3.95
C LEU A 98 -1.53 1.71 -5.35
N THR A 99 -2.45 0.77 -5.59
CA THR A 99 -3.23 0.66 -6.84
C THR A 99 -4.01 1.94 -7.10
N GLN A 100 -4.82 2.40 -6.14
CA GLN A 100 -5.60 3.62 -6.28
C GLN A 100 -4.72 4.86 -6.44
N ALA A 101 -3.48 4.86 -5.93
CA ALA A 101 -2.58 6.00 -6.10
C ALA A 101 -1.85 6.01 -7.45
N LEU A 102 -1.44 4.84 -7.96
CA LEU A 102 -0.39 4.75 -8.99
C LEU A 102 -0.88 4.12 -10.30
N GLU A 103 -1.91 3.30 -10.28
CA GLU A 103 -2.43 2.55 -11.44
C GLU A 103 -3.51 3.32 -12.20
N VAL A 104 -3.41 4.64 -12.19
CA VAL A 104 -4.45 5.57 -12.63
C VAL A 104 -3.81 6.81 -13.24
N GLU A 105 -4.52 7.43 -14.16
CA GLU A 105 -4.04 8.64 -14.83
C GLU A 105 -4.16 9.89 -13.94
N ILE A 106 -3.28 10.86 -14.21
CA ILE A 106 -3.27 12.18 -13.57
C ILE A 106 -3.15 13.24 -14.68
N VAL A 107 -4.21 13.38 -15.47
CA VAL A 107 -4.29 14.29 -16.62
C VAL A 107 -5.30 15.42 -16.42
N SER A 108 -6.37 15.16 -15.65
CA SER A 108 -7.47 16.09 -15.39
C SER A 108 -7.38 16.75 -14.01
N TYR A 109 -8.19 17.78 -13.78
CA TYR A 109 -8.26 18.46 -12.48
C TYR A 109 -8.81 17.56 -11.36
N SER A 110 -9.85 16.77 -11.65
CA SER A 110 -10.41 15.82 -10.68
C SER A 110 -9.39 14.75 -10.29
N GLN A 111 -8.62 14.24 -11.25
CA GLN A 111 -7.55 13.28 -11.01
C GLN A 111 -6.40 13.89 -10.19
N ILE A 112 -6.03 15.17 -10.41
CA ILE A 112 -5.02 15.85 -9.56
C ILE A 112 -5.51 15.94 -8.11
N ARG A 113 -6.79 16.25 -7.88
CA ARG A 113 -7.35 16.29 -6.53
C ARG A 113 -7.47 14.92 -5.88
N ARG A 114 -7.78 13.89 -6.66
CA ARG A 114 -7.73 12.50 -6.19
C ARG A 114 -6.29 12.10 -5.82
N ALA A 115 -5.32 12.42 -6.67
CA ALA A 115 -3.90 12.21 -6.41
C ALA A 115 -3.44 12.91 -5.13
N GLY A 116 -3.95 14.10 -4.82
CA GLY A 116 -3.69 14.80 -3.56
C GLY A 116 -4.23 14.11 -2.30
N ILE A 117 -5.09 13.10 -2.43
CA ILE A 117 -5.52 12.23 -1.33
C ILE A 117 -4.68 10.95 -1.32
N TYR A 118 -4.57 10.27 -2.47
CA TYR A 118 -3.99 8.93 -2.54
C TYR A 118 -2.46 8.89 -2.60
N ILE A 119 -1.78 9.82 -3.28
CA ILE A 119 -0.31 9.82 -3.38
C ILE A 119 0.34 10.04 -2.00
N PRO A 120 -0.09 11.03 -1.18
CA PRO A 120 0.47 11.19 0.15
C PRO A 120 0.23 9.98 1.06
N ALA A 121 -0.92 9.32 0.94
CA ALA A 121 -1.26 8.10 1.68
C ALA A 121 -0.40 6.90 1.24
N ALA A 122 -0.31 6.66 -0.07
CA ALA A 122 0.57 5.64 -0.66
C ALA A 122 2.02 5.82 -0.22
N ALA A 123 2.52 7.06 -0.23
CA ALA A 123 3.88 7.36 0.22
C ALA A 123 4.15 6.90 1.67
N GLN A 124 3.16 6.93 2.57
CA GLN A 124 3.35 6.47 3.96
C GLN A 124 3.67 4.98 4.04
N TRP A 125 3.05 4.16 3.19
CA TRP A 125 3.33 2.74 3.10
C TRP A 125 4.79 2.47 2.72
N LEU A 126 5.33 3.23 1.77
CA LEU A 126 6.72 3.09 1.37
C LEU A 126 7.65 3.61 2.47
N LEU A 127 7.36 4.78 3.04
CA LEU A 127 8.20 5.39 4.07
C LEU A 127 8.35 4.52 5.33
N HIS A 128 7.34 3.73 5.69
CA HIS A 128 7.34 2.96 6.94
C HIS A 128 7.44 1.44 6.74
N SER A 129 7.13 0.94 5.55
CA SER A 129 6.98 -0.51 5.31
C SER A 129 7.51 -0.98 3.96
N ALA A 130 8.28 -0.16 3.23
CA ALA A 130 8.86 -0.54 1.94
C ALA A 130 9.63 -1.88 1.96
N PRO A 131 10.50 -2.20 2.95
CA PRO A 131 11.19 -3.49 2.99
C PRO A 131 10.22 -4.68 3.03
N LEU A 132 9.15 -4.56 3.82
CA LEU A 132 8.15 -5.62 3.97
C LEU A 132 7.26 -5.74 2.71
N ILE A 133 6.92 -4.61 2.09
CA ILE A 133 6.18 -4.61 0.81
C ILE A 133 7.03 -5.25 -0.29
N TRP A 134 8.33 -4.97 -0.33
CA TRP A 134 9.27 -5.60 -1.26
C TRP A 134 9.32 -7.13 -1.05
N GLU A 135 9.35 -7.60 0.20
CA GLU A 135 9.23 -9.02 0.52
C GLU A 135 7.91 -9.62 0.01
N PHE A 136 6.77 -8.92 0.14
CA PHE A 136 5.50 -9.38 -0.43
C PHE A 136 5.56 -9.50 -1.95
N CYS A 137 6.22 -8.55 -2.62
CA CYS A 137 6.43 -8.59 -4.06
C CYS A 137 7.28 -9.79 -4.49
N LYS A 138 8.38 -10.08 -3.78
CA LYS A 138 9.23 -11.25 -4.05
C LYS A 138 8.49 -12.56 -3.80
N ARG A 139 7.63 -12.62 -2.78
CA ARG A 139 6.85 -13.81 -2.39
C ARG A 139 5.53 -13.98 -3.14
N LYS A 140 5.18 -13.05 -4.04
CA LYS A 140 3.92 -13.07 -4.79
C LYS A 140 2.68 -13.16 -3.89
N CYS A 141 2.68 -12.40 -2.79
CA CYS A 141 1.56 -12.41 -1.84
C CYS A 141 0.28 -11.86 -2.50
N LEU A 142 -0.87 -12.41 -2.09
CA LEU A 142 -2.21 -12.05 -2.60
C LEU A 142 -2.43 -12.33 -4.10
N CYS A 143 -1.61 -13.16 -4.73
CA CYS A 143 -1.88 -13.66 -6.08
C CYS A 143 -2.92 -14.79 -6.02
N SER A 144 -4.20 -14.49 -6.25
CA SER A 144 -5.27 -15.50 -6.29
C SER A 144 -5.43 -16.18 -7.66
N GLY A 145 -4.87 -15.60 -8.73
CA GLY A 145 -5.03 -16.09 -10.11
C GLY A 145 -6.36 -15.66 -10.76
N ASP A 146 -7.32 -15.20 -9.97
CA ASP A 146 -8.53 -14.54 -10.45
C ASP A 146 -8.23 -13.07 -10.73
N MET A 147 -8.70 -12.55 -11.88
CA MET A 147 -8.69 -11.11 -12.12
C MET A 147 -9.61 -10.45 -11.10
N GLU A 148 -9.04 -9.71 -10.14
CA GLU A 148 -9.84 -8.79 -9.34
C GLU A 148 -10.62 -7.84 -10.26
N GLU A 149 -11.85 -7.50 -9.87
CA GLU A 149 -12.65 -6.47 -10.53
C GLU A 149 -11.86 -5.15 -10.54
N ARG A 150 -11.24 -4.86 -11.69
CA ARG A 150 -10.50 -3.61 -11.95
C ARG A 150 -11.43 -2.41 -12.16
N ASP A 151 -12.73 -2.68 -12.25
CA ASP A 151 -13.79 -1.74 -12.63
C ASP A 151 -13.93 -0.55 -11.65
N TRP A 152 -13.30 -0.61 -10.47
CA TRP A 152 -13.32 0.44 -9.45
C TRP A 152 -11.97 1.14 -9.22
N ILE A 153 -10.92 0.81 -9.99
CA ILE A 153 -9.62 1.50 -9.91
C ILE A 153 -9.77 2.92 -10.51
N GLY A 154 -9.46 3.95 -9.73
CA GLY A 154 -9.76 5.35 -10.10
C GLY A 154 -11.13 5.84 -9.64
N GLY A 155 -11.99 4.94 -9.17
CA GLY A 155 -13.33 5.26 -8.69
C GLY A 155 -14.21 5.85 -9.80
N SER A 156 -14.94 6.92 -9.48
CA SER A 156 -15.90 7.54 -10.39
C SER A 156 -15.27 8.48 -11.44
N ASP A 157 -13.94 8.54 -11.56
CA ASP A 157 -13.28 9.46 -12.50
C ASP A 157 -13.12 8.88 -13.93
N GLY A 158 -13.54 7.63 -14.14
CA GLY A 158 -13.56 6.95 -15.43
C GLY A 158 -12.18 6.54 -15.94
N SER A 159 -11.15 6.58 -15.08
CA SER A 159 -9.81 6.14 -15.46
C SER A 159 -9.77 4.62 -15.60
N GLU A 160 -9.17 4.13 -16.68
CA GLU A 160 -8.81 2.72 -16.78
C GLU A 160 -7.56 2.43 -15.95
N ALA A 161 -7.46 1.21 -15.42
CA ALA A 161 -6.29 0.76 -14.69
C ALA A 161 -5.07 0.72 -15.62
N LEU A 162 -4.01 1.47 -15.26
CA LEU A 162 -2.77 1.52 -16.05
C LEU A 162 -1.95 0.22 -15.96
N TRP A 163 -2.08 -0.52 -14.86
CA TRP A 163 -1.38 -1.79 -14.70
C TRP A 163 -2.12 -2.92 -15.43
N GLN A 164 -1.42 -3.57 -16.35
CA GLN A 164 -1.97 -4.65 -17.18
C GLN A 164 -1.44 -6.04 -16.80
N GLY A 165 -0.50 -6.12 -15.85
CA GLY A 165 0.05 -7.39 -15.39
C GLY A 165 -0.89 -8.16 -14.46
N GLU A 166 -0.40 -9.26 -13.88
CA GLU A 166 -1.16 -10.10 -12.94
C GLU A 166 -1.46 -9.37 -11.62
N ASP A 167 -2.48 -9.84 -10.89
CA ASP A 167 -2.84 -9.29 -9.57
C ASP A 167 -1.85 -9.75 -8.47
N GLY A 168 -2.00 -9.15 -7.28
CA GLY A 168 -1.20 -9.35 -6.09
C GLY A 168 0.02 -8.44 -6.04
N PHE A 169 0.88 -8.69 -5.05
CA PHE A 169 2.19 -8.06 -4.94
C PHE A 169 3.17 -8.76 -5.87
N ARG A 170 3.89 -8.00 -6.69
CA ARG A 170 4.86 -8.53 -7.66
C ARG A 170 6.04 -7.61 -7.84
N VAL A 171 7.18 -8.19 -8.19
CA VAL A 171 8.39 -7.42 -8.50
C VAL A 171 8.15 -6.50 -9.70
N GLU A 172 7.47 -6.99 -10.73
CA GLU A 172 7.15 -6.20 -11.92
C GLU A 172 6.19 -5.04 -11.57
N ARG A 173 5.22 -5.30 -10.69
CA ARG A 173 4.27 -4.29 -10.21
C ARG A 173 4.94 -3.25 -9.32
N TRP A 174 5.93 -3.66 -8.52
CA TRP A 174 6.78 -2.75 -7.75
C TRP A 174 7.58 -1.81 -8.66
N VAL A 175 8.22 -2.35 -9.71
CA VAL A 175 8.96 -1.54 -10.69
C VAL A 175 8.01 -0.54 -11.35
N PHE A 176 6.82 -0.99 -11.77
CA PHE A 176 5.78 -0.12 -12.30
C PHE A 176 5.41 1.00 -11.31
N TRP A 177 5.10 0.69 -10.05
CA TRP A 177 4.76 1.69 -9.03
C TRP A 177 5.89 2.70 -8.81
N LYS A 178 7.15 2.26 -8.83
CA LYS A 178 8.31 3.14 -8.72
C LYS A 178 8.40 4.11 -9.90
N GLU A 179 8.18 3.62 -11.12
CA GLU A 179 8.12 4.47 -12.32
C GLU A 179 6.97 5.49 -12.22
N ARG A 180 5.79 5.07 -11.75
CA ARG A 180 4.65 5.95 -11.53
C ARG A 180 4.94 7.06 -10.51
N PHE A 181 5.62 6.75 -9.40
CA PHE A 181 6.09 7.78 -8.49
C PHE A 181 7.10 8.75 -9.15
N ALA A 182 7.99 8.25 -10.01
CA ALA A 182 8.92 9.09 -10.75
C ALA A 182 8.19 10.03 -11.73
N ASP A 183 7.13 9.58 -12.38
CA ASP A 183 6.26 10.41 -13.21
C ASP A 183 5.53 11.48 -12.40
N VAL A 184 4.94 11.08 -11.26
CA VAL A 184 4.25 12.00 -10.34
C VAL A 184 5.21 13.07 -9.82
N ALA A 185 6.46 12.70 -9.51
CA ALA A 185 7.51 13.61 -9.06
C ALA A 185 7.94 14.67 -10.10
N ARG A 186 7.54 14.50 -11.37
CA ARG A 186 7.80 15.40 -12.50
C ARG A 186 6.58 16.27 -12.86
N LEU A 187 5.46 16.12 -12.16
CA LEU A 187 4.28 16.95 -12.39
C LEU A 187 4.63 18.45 -12.23
N LYS A 188 4.23 19.24 -13.22
CA LYS A 188 4.42 20.70 -13.21
C LYS A 188 3.20 21.36 -12.59
N ARG A 189 3.41 22.47 -11.87
CA ARG A 189 2.32 23.31 -11.36
C ARG A 189 1.41 23.74 -12.51
N LYS A 190 0.11 23.48 -12.38
CA LYS A 190 -0.93 23.98 -13.30
C LYS A 190 -1.99 24.75 -12.49
N GLY A 191 -2.04 26.07 -12.67
CA GLY A 191 -3.09 26.94 -12.12
C GLY A 191 -3.25 26.89 -10.59
N PHE A 192 -4.51 26.98 -10.11
CA PHE A 192 -4.88 27.02 -8.69
C PHE A 192 -4.52 25.74 -7.89
N ALA A 193 -4.15 24.64 -8.55
CA ALA A 193 -3.78 23.39 -7.90
C ALA A 193 -2.31 23.35 -7.40
N GLY A 194 -1.58 24.46 -7.47
CA GLY A 194 -0.14 24.51 -7.18
C GLY A 194 0.27 23.90 -5.84
N ARG A 195 -0.46 24.20 -4.75
CA ARG A 195 -0.15 23.65 -3.41
C ARG A 195 -0.41 22.14 -3.30
N VAL A 196 -1.47 21.63 -3.94
CA VAL A 196 -1.77 20.20 -3.98
C VAL A 196 -0.67 19.46 -4.75
N ILE A 197 -0.25 20.02 -5.89
CA ILE A 197 0.82 19.45 -6.71
C ILE A 197 2.14 19.41 -5.94
N ASP A 198 2.47 20.45 -5.18
CA ASP A 198 3.73 20.48 -4.42
C ASP A 198 3.82 19.35 -3.38
N ASP A 199 2.76 19.12 -2.59
CA ASP A 199 2.72 18.03 -1.59
C ASP A 199 2.75 16.65 -2.25
N VAL A 200 1.99 16.47 -3.34
CA VAL A 200 1.97 15.24 -4.16
C VAL A 200 3.36 14.93 -4.71
N VAL A 201 4.02 15.92 -5.30
CA VAL A 201 5.37 15.78 -5.88
C VAL A 201 6.40 15.45 -4.80
N MET A 202 6.33 16.11 -3.64
CA MET A 202 7.22 15.82 -2.51
C MET A 202 7.04 14.39 -2.01
N CYS A 203 5.81 13.98 -1.71
CA CYS A 203 5.51 12.63 -1.24
C CYS A 203 5.97 11.56 -2.24
N ALA A 204 5.77 11.78 -3.54
CA ALA A 204 6.21 10.87 -4.59
C ALA A 204 7.73 10.72 -4.66
N ARG A 205 8.48 11.83 -4.49
CA ARG A 205 9.95 11.79 -4.45
C ARG A 205 10.48 10.99 -3.27
N ASP A 206 9.90 11.21 -2.10
CA ASP A 206 10.35 10.54 -0.88
C ASP A 206 10.04 9.04 -0.91
N ALA A 207 8.85 8.67 -1.41
CA ALA A 207 8.49 7.28 -1.66
C ALA A 207 9.44 6.60 -2.67
N GLY A 208 9.70 7.26 -3.82
CA GLY A 208 10.60 6.71 -4.85
C GLY A 208 12.04 6.53 -4.37
N LYS A 209 12.55 7.45 -3.53
CA LYS A 209 13.85 7.29 -2.87
C LYS A 209 13.88 6.07 -1.95
N MET A 210 12.83 5.90 -1.14
CA MET A 210 12.73 4.77 -0.22
C MET A 210 12.68 3.43 -0.97
N MET A 211 11.91 3.35 -2.05
CA MET A 211 11.89 2.15 -2.91
C MET A 211 13.28 1.83 -3.48
N GLY A 212 14.01 2.86 -3.94
CA GLY A 212 15.39 2.69 -4.42
C GLY A 212 16.38 2.25 -3.34
N ALA A 213 16.23 2.73 -2.10
CA ALA A 213 17.07 2.31 -0.99
C ALA A 213 16.87 0.83 -0.65
N VAL A 214 15.62 0.35 -0.60
CA VAL A 214 15.30 -1.06 -0.33
C VAL A 214 15.87 -2.00 -1.38
N GLU A 215 15.77 -1.65 -2.66
CA GLU A 215 16.36 -2.46 -3.75
C GLU A 215 17.89 -2.54 -3.64
N GLN A 216 18.55 -1.44 -3.25
CA GLN A 216 20.01 -1.41 -3.08
C GLN A 216 20.44 -2.28 -1.89
N GLU A 217 19.76 -2.16 -0.75
CA GLU A 217 20.02 -2.99 0.44
C GLU A 217 19.86 -4.48 0.14
N ASP A 218 18.82 -4.86 -0.60
CA ASP A 218 18.59 -6.26 -1.02
C ASP A 218 19.69 -6.77 -1.96
N ALA A 219 20.14 -5.94 -2.92
CA ALA A 219 21.24 -6.29 -3.81
C ALA A 219 22.56 -6.53 -3.04
N PHE A 220 22.90 -5.66 -2.08
CA PHE A 220 24.08 -5.84 -1.23
C PHE A 220 24.02 -7.12 -0.39
N ALA A 221 22.83 -7.47 0.12
CA ALA A 221 22.65 -8.69 0.89
C ALA A 221 22.89 -9.95 0.04
N LEU A 222 22.46 -9.95 -1.21
CA LEU A 222 22.68 -11.05 -2.15
C LEU A 222 24.15 -11.18 -2.56
N ASP A 223 24.84 -10.08 -2.85
CA ASP A 223 26.27 -10.08 -3.19
C ASP A 223 27.14 -10.56 -2.02
N GLY A 224 26.80 -10.16 -0.79
CA GLY A 224 27.48 -10.62 0.43
C GLY A 224 27.32 -12.12 0.66
N LEU A 225 26.14 -12.70 0.35
CA LEU A 225 25.91 -14.14 0.44
C LEU A 225 26.73 -14.90 -0.61
N ALA A 226 26.79 -14.43 -1.86
CA ALA A 226 27.58 -15.06 -2.90
C ALA A 226 29.07 -15.18 -2.54
N MET A 227 29.64 -14.13 -1.93
CA MET A 227 31.04 -14.13 -1.46
C MET A 227 31.32 -15.12 -0.33
N VAL A 228 30.32 -15.44 0.50
CA VAL A 228 30.46 -16.45 1.57
C VAL A 228 30.46 -17.86 1.00
N PHE A 229 29.67 -18.13 -0.05
CA PHE A 229 29.61 -19.46 -0.66
C PHE A 229 30.77 -19.77 -1.62
N ASP A 230 31.42 -18.75 -2.19
CA ASP A 230 32.63 -18.93 -3.02
C ASP A 230 33.92 -19.13 -2.18
N GLY A 231 33.87 -18.90 -0.87
CA GLY A 231 35.02 -19.01 0.05
C GLY A 231 35.37 -20.44 0.50
N ASP A 232 34.45 -21.40 0.40
CA ASP A 232 34.63 -22.78 0.89
C ASP A 232 35.10 -23.78 -0.20
N GLY A 233 35.38 -23.30 -1.42
CA GLY A 233 35.79 -24.14 -2.55
C GLY A 233 37.30 -24.39 -2.71
N ALA A 234 38.15 -23.81 -1.86
CA ALA A 234 39.61 -23.83 -2.05
C ALA A 234 40.36 -24.57 -0.94
N SER A 235 40.04 -25.84 -0.73
CA SER A 235 40.98 -26.79 -0.10
C SER A 235 40.62 -28.23 -0.46
N SER A 236 41.14 -28.70 -1.59
CA SER A 236 41.48 -30.12 -1.79
C SER A 236 42.77 -30.24 -2.58
#